data_AF-A0A9D1D9E0-F1
#
_entry.id   AF-A0A9D1D9E0-F1
#
_cell.length_a   1.000
_cell.length_b   1.000
_cell.length_c   1.000
_cell.angle_alpha   90.00
_cell.angle_beta   90.00
_cell.angle_gamma   90.00
#
_symmetry.space_group_name_H-M   'P 1'
#
loop_
_entity.id
_entity.type
_entity.pdbx_description
1 polymer ?
#
loop_
_entity_poly.entity_id
_entity_poly.type
_entity_poly.pdbx_seq_one_letter_code
_entity_poly.pdbx_strand_id
1 'polypeptide(L)'
;MNQRHESETRISEFDKFREIVARLRGRDGCPWDRAQTMESLKPCMINEMTEAVAGIDLYKATGNPENLCEELGDVLLQVVLLSQIAEEEGLFTIENVIEGISRKMIRRHPHVFGSGSSLPEEVPGQWEEIKRAEKAGKPTGWEKLEKQAFSRAALQVIENLKRSSSEIP
;
A
#
# COMPACT_ATOMS: atom_id res chain seq x y z
N MET A 1 46.41 -4.87 18.11
CA MET A 1 45.98 -4.21 16.87
C MET A 1 44.47 -4.35 16.78
N ASN A 2 43.77 -3.22 16.88
CA ASN A 2 42.31 -3.13 16.85
C ASN A 2 41.86 -3.29 15.38
N GLN A 3 41.30 -4.44 15.01
CA GLN A 3 40.55 -4.54 13.77
C GLN A 3 39.11 -4.13 14.07
N ARG A 4 38.79 -2.87 13.79
CA ARG A 4 37.40 -2.40 13.68
C ARG A 4 36.79 -3.17 12.52
N HIS A 5 35.86 -4.09 12.82
CA HIS A 5 34.92 -4.58 11.82
C HIS A 5 34.06 -3.39 11.41
N GLU A 6 34.36 -2.78 10.26
CA GLU A 6 33.39 -1.94 9.57
C GLU A 6 32.24 -2.86 9.17
N SER A 7 31.06 -2.68 9.78
CA SER A 7 29.87 -3.38 9.32
C SER A 7 29.48 -2.78 7.98
N GLU A 8 29.76 -3.48 6.89
CA GLU A 8 29.14 -3.18 5.60
C GLU A 8 27.61 -3.24 5.80
N THR A 9 26.97 -2.08 5.75
CA THR A 9 25.50 -2.00 5.79
C THR A 9 24.97 -2.65 4.52
N ARG A 10 24.45 -3.88 4.61
CA ARG A 10 23.76 -4.53 3.50
C ARG A 10 22.52 -3.74 3.13
N ILE A 11 22.47 -3.25 1.89
CA ILE A 11 21.29 -2.62 1.30
C ILE A 11 20.19 -3.68 1.16
N SER A 12 18.99 -3.40 1.66
CA SER A 12 17.87 -4.33 1.55
C SER A 12 17.33 -4.38 0.11
N GLU A 13 16.65 -5.48 -0.28
CA GLU A 13 15.99 -5.54 -1.59
C GLU A 13 14.93 -4.45 -1.74
N PHE A 14 14.29 -4.05 -0.64
CA PHE A 14 13.35 -2.94 -0.65
C PHE A 14 14.04 -1.61 -0.94
N ASP A 15 15.21 -1.35 -0.35
CA ASP A 15 15.97 -0.12 -0.62
C ASP A 15 16.45 -0.07 -2.08
N LYS A 16 16.90 -1.20 -2.63
CA LYS A 16 17.22 -1.29 -4.07
C LYS A 16 15.99 -0.99 -4.94
N PHE A 17 14.82 -1.53 -4.58
CA PHE A 17 13.59 -1.26 -5.32
C PHE A 17 13.20 0.22 -5.28
N ARG A 18 13.33 0.86 -4.11
CA ARG A 18 13.12 2.31 -3.98
C ARG A 18 14.07 3.11 -4.85
N GLU A 19 15.36 2.75 -4.88
CA GLU A 19 16.36 3.38 -5.73
C GLU A 19 16.02 3.24 -7.23
N ILE A 20 15.49 2.08 -7.64
CA ILE A 20 15.02 1.86 -9.02
C ILE A 20 13.88 2.82 -9.34
N VAL A 21 12.84 2.90 -8.50
CA VAL A 21 11.69 3.80 -8.72
C VAL A 21 12.13 5.27 -8.76
N ALA A 22 12.99 5.68 -7.82
CA ALA A 22 13.57 7.02 -7.82
C ALA A 22 14.39 7.31 -9.08
N ARG A 23 15.17 6.33 -9.58
CA ARG A 23 15.95 6.47 -10.81
C ARG A 23 15.06 6.58 -12.06
N LEU A 24 13.96 5.84 -12.12
CA LEU A 24 12.97 5.92 -13.19
C LEU A 24 12.29 7.28 -13.24
N ARG A 25 12.04 7.91 -12.09
CA ARG A 25 11.41 9.24 -12.00
C ARG A 25 12.40 10.41 -11.97
N GLY A 26 13.69 10.14 -11.80
CA GLY A 26 14.74 11.14 -11.85
C GLY A 26 14.83 11.87 -13.20
N ARG A 27 15.57 12.99 -13.25
CA ARG A 27 15.67 13.85 -14.46
C ARG A 27 15.99 13.10 -15.74
N ASP A 28 16.93 12.15 -15.69
CA ASP A 28 17.37 11.32 -16.81
C ASP A 28 16.70 9.93 -16.79
N GLY A 29 15.52 9.85 -16.18
CA GLY A 29 14.73 8.63 -16.02
C GLY A 29 13.78 8.38 -17.18
N CYS A 30 12.85 7.45 -16.99
CA CYS A 30 11.85 7.08 -17.99
C CYS A 30 10.83 8.21 -18.18
N PRO A 31 10.60 8.71 -19.42
CA PRO A 31 9.64 9.77 -19.65
C PRO A 31 8.20 9.42 -19.24
N TRP A 32 7.81 8.14 -19.37
CA TRP A 32 6.48 7.68 -19.01
C TRP A 32 6.28 7.66 -17.49
N ASP A 33 7.24 7.14 -16.73
CA ASP A 33 7.18 7.10 -15.27
C ASP A 33 7.15 8.51 -14.70
N ARG A 34 7.99 9.41 -15.22
CA ARG A 34 8.04 10.83 -14.82
C ARG A 34 6.74 11.59 -15.08
N ALA A 35 5.99 11.20 -16.13
CA ALA A 35 4.74 11.85 -16.49
C ALA A 35 3.57 11.42 -15.57
N GLN A 36 3.73 10.37 -14.77
CA GLN A 36 2.68 9.90 -13.87
C GLN A 36 2.42 10.90 -12.73
N THR A 37 1.15 11.05 -12.39
CA THR A 37 0.62 11.84 -11.26
C THR A 37 -0.18 10.94 -10.33
N MET A 38 -0.52 11.42 -9.13
CA MET A 38 -1.40 10.66 -8.21
C MET A 38 -2.74 10.31 -8.87
N GLU A 39 -3.30 11.21 -9.68
CA GLU A 39 -4.52 10.99 -10.44
C GLU A 39 -4.37 9.94 -11.53
N SER A 40 -3.27 9.96 -12.31
CA SER A 40 -3.08 9.03 -13.44
C SER A 40 -2.84 7.60 -12.99
N LEU A 41 -2.35 7.39 -11.76
CA LEU A 41 -2.08 6.06 -11.21
C LEU A 41 -3.30 5.36 -10.62
N LYS A 42 -4.43 6.06 -10.43
CA LYS A 42 -5.65 5.45 -9.85
C LYS A 42 -6.12 4.21 -10.63
N PRO A 43 -6.20 4.21 -11.98
CA PRO A 43 -6.62 3.02 -12.73
C PRO A 43 -5.64 1.85 -12.57
N CYS A 44 -4.32 2.11 -12.62
CA CYS A 44 -3.30 1.08 -12.39
C CYS A 44 -3.47 0.43 -11.02
N MET A 45 -3.59 1.23 -9.96
CA MET A 45 -3.84 0.71 -8.61
C MET A 45 -5.10 -0.17 -8.50
N ILE A 46 -6.15 0.12 -9.28
CA ILE A 46 -7.35 -0.72 -9.31
C ILE A 46 -7.08 -2.04 -10.04
N ASN A 47 -6.36 -1.98 -11.17
CA ASN A 47 -6.01 -3.16 -11.95
C ASN A 47 -5.09 -4.10 -11.16
N GLU A 48 -3.96 -3.63 -10.64
CA GLU A 48 -3.00 -4.48 -9.91
C GLU A 48 -3.65 -5.12 -8.67
N MET A 49 -4.55 -4.39 -8.00
CA MET A 49 -5.32 -4.94 -6.87
C MET A 49 -6.30 -6.03 -7.32
N THR A 50 -6.90 -5.87 -8.49
CA THR A 50 -7.82 -6.87 -9.08
C THR A 50 -7.05 -8.10 -9.53
N GLU A 51 -5.88 -7.93 -10.15
CA GLU A 51 -5.00 -9.01 -10.57
C GLU A 51 -4.42 -9.76 -9.36
N ALA A 52 -4.02 -9.06 -8.29
CA ALA A 52 -3.62 -9.71 -7.04
C ALA A 52 -4.74 -10.56 -6.42
N VAL A 53 -6.00 -10.11 -6.50
CA VAL A 53 -7.16 -10.93 -6.10
C VAL A 53 -7.32 -12.14 -7.00
N ALA A 54 -7.18 -11.98 -8.32
CA ALA A 54 -7.20 -13.10 -9.26
C ALA A 54 -6.06 -14.11 -9.02
N GLY A 55 -4.87 -13.62 -8.65
CA GLY A 55 -3.71 -14.44 -8.29
C GLY A 55 -3.97 -15.36 -7.08
N ILE A 56 -4.78 -14.91 -6.12
CA ILE A 56 -5.22 -15.76 -4.99
C ILE A 56 -6.07 -16.93 -5.50
N ASP A 57 -7.03 -16.66 -6.39
CA ASP A 57 -7.91 -17.69 -6.96
C ASP A 57 -7.14 -18.67 -7.86
N LEU A 58 -6.21 -18.15 -8.68
CA LEU A 58 -5.32 -18.97 -9.50
C LEU A 58 -4.42 -19.85 -8.65
N TYR A 59 -3.82 -19.32 -7.58
CA TYR A 59 -3.04 -20.12 -6.64
C TYR A 59 -3.89 -21.24 -6.02
N LYS A 60 -5.12 -20.94 -5.61
CA LYS A 60 -6.03 -21.96 -5.05
C LYS A 60 -6.40 -23.05 -6.05
N ALA A 61 -6.56 -22.70 -7.34
CA ALA A 61 -6.93 -23.65 -8.38
C ALA A 61 -5.75 -24.50 -8.88
N THR A 62 -4.54 -23.93 -8.92
CA THR A 62 -3.38 -24.53 -9.59
C THR A 62 -2.28 -24.99 -8.64
N GLY A 63 -2.21 -24.42 -7.43
CA GLY A 63 -1.09 -24.57 -6.51
C GLY A 63 0.18 -23.80 -6.91
N ASN A 64 0.18 -23.06 -8.03
CA ASN A 64 1.32 -22.25 -8.47
C ASN A 64 1.26 -20.83 -7.88
N PRO A 65 2.23 -20.40 -7.05
CA PRO A 65 2.24 -19.08 -6.43
C PRO A 65 2.87 -17.97 -7.28
N GLU A 66 3.44 -18.29 -8.46
CA GLU A 66 4.23 -17.34 -9.26
C GLU A 66 3.45 -16.07 -9.60
N ASN A 67 2.25 -16.23 -10.18
CA ASN A 67 1.41 -15.07 -10.52
C ASN A 67 1.05 -14.27 -9.25
N LEU A 68 0.64 -14.91 -8.15
CA LEU A 68 0.35 -14.18 -6.91
C LEU A 68 1.56 -13.36 -6.41
N CYS A 69 2.78 -13.90 -6.55
CA CYS A 69 4.00 -13.19 -6.16
C CYS A 69 4.24 -11.94 -7.04
N GLU A 70 4.04 -12.08 -8.35
CA GLU A 70 4.15 -11.01 -9.34
C GLU A 70 3.17 -9.87 -9.04
N GLU A 71 1.87 -10.18 -8.93
CA GLU A 71 0.83 -9.17 -8.72
C GLU A 71 0.96 -8.45 -7.36
N LEU A 72 1.43 -9.13 -6.32
CA LEU A 72 1.75 -8.48 -5.04
C LEU A 72 2.93 -7.50 -5.17
N GLY A 73 3.88 -7.81 -6.05
CA GLY A 73 4.95 -6.92 -6.45
C GLY A 73 4.42 -5.67 -7.17
N ASP A 74 3.45 -5.82 -8.05
CA ASP A 74 2.85 -4.69 -8.77
C ASP A 74 2.00 -3.80 -7.86
N VAL A 75 1.25 -4.38 -6.92
CA VAL A 75 0.60 -3.59 -5.85
C VAL A 75 1.63 -2.81 -5.03
N LEU A 76 2.78 -3.43 -4.69
CA LEU A 76 3.86 -2.75 -3.98
C LEU A 76 4.47 -1.61 -4.83
N LEU A 77 4.64 -1.81 -6.13
CA LEU A 77 5.09 -0.77 -7.06
C LEU A 77 4.17 0.44 -7.02
N GLN A 78 2.85 0.26 -7.05
CA GLN A 78 1.91 1.37 -6.98
C GLN A 78 2.05 2.17 -5.66
N VAL A 79 2.29 1.49 -4.53
CA VAL A 79 2.52 2.15 -3.23
C VAL A 79 3.82 2.95 -3.23
N VAL A 80 4.91 2.38 -3.74
CA VAL A 80 6.22 3.06 -3.79
C VAL A 80 6.20 4.22 -4.78
N LEU A 81 5.56 4.07 -5.94
CA LEU A 81 5.47 5.11 -6.96
C LEU A 81 4.66 6.33 -6.47
N LEU A 82 3.51 6.10 -5.81
CA LEU A 82 2.73 7.18 -5.19
C LEU A 82 3.50 7.87 -4.06
N SER A 83 4.26 7.09 -3.26
CA SER A 83 5.09 7.66 -2.20
C SER A 83 6.24 8.50 -2.76
N GLN A 84 6.83 8.06 -3.87
CA GLN A 84 7.87 8.82 -4.58
C GLN A 84 7.32 10.13 -5.15
N ILE A 85 6.12 10.12 -5.75
CA ILE A 85 5.43 11.35 -6.20
C ILE A 85 5.14 12.28 -5.01
N ALA A 86 4.63 11.72 -3.91
CA ALA A 86 4.34 12.51 -2.71
C ALA A 86 5.60 13.15 -2.11
N GLU A 87 6.73 12.44 -2.15
CA GLU A 87 8.03 12.96 -1.69
C GLU A 87 8.54 14.09 -2.61
N GLU A 88 8.42 13.92 -3.93
CA GLU A 88 8.73 14.96 -4.92
C GLU A 88 7.90 16.23 -4.72
N GLU A 89 6.65 16.09 -4.26
CA GLU A 89 5.74 17.19 -3.92
C GLU A 89 5.92 17.73 -2.49
N GLY A 90 6.83 17.16 -1.70
CA GLY A 90 7.11 17.58 -0.32
C GLY A 90 6.00 17.25 0.69
N LEU A 91 5.19 16.22 0.41
CA LEU A 91 4.02 15.85 1.21
C LEU A 91 4.36 14.80 2.30
N PHE A 92 4.93 13.66 1.89
CA PHE A 92 5.35 12.57 2.77
C PHE A 92 6.28 11.60 2.03
N THR A 93 7.00 10.76 2.77
CA THR A 93 7.88 9.72 2.20
C THR A 93 7.31 8.31 2.44
N ILE A 94 7.92 7.31 1.78
CA ILE A 94 7.59 5.90 2.03
C ILE A 94 7.86 5.48 3.47
N GLU A 95 8.84 6.06 4.16
CA GLU A 95 9.06 5.86 5.60
C GLU A 95 7.87 6.33 6.41
N ASN A 96 7.27 7.48 6.08
CA ASN A 96 6.07 7.95 6.77
C ASN A 96 4.89 6.99 6.58
N VAL A 97 4.73 6.43 5.39
CA VAL A 97 3.71 5.41 5.08
C VAL A 97 3.92 4.17 5.94
N ILE A 98 5.15 3.61 5.94
CA ILE A 98 5.52 2.42 6.71
C ILE A 98 5.35 2.67 8.21
N GLU A 99 5.88 3.77 8.73
CA GLU A 99 5.76 4.13 10.14
C GLU A 99 4.29 4.31 10.57
N GLY A 100 3.49 4.93 9.71
CA GLY A 100 2.05 5.09 9.89
C GLY A 100 1.33 3.75 10.04
N ILE A 101 1.54 2.81 9.11
CA ILE A 101 0.92 1.50 9.18
C ILE A 101 1.48 0.66 10.35
N SER A 102 2.79 0.68 10.61
CA SER A 102 3.41 -0.05 11.72
C SER A 102 2.84 0.38 13.06
N ARG A 103 2.79 1.69 13.36
CA ARG A 103 2.18 2.20 14.61
C ARG A 103 0.72 1.80 14.73
N LYS A 104 -0.04 1.88 13.64
CA LYS A 104 -1.45 1.46 13.60
C LYS A 104 -1.59 -0.03 13.90
N MET A 105 -0.75 -0.88 13.32
CA MET A 105 -0.79 -2.32 13.54
C MET A 105 -0.42 -2.68 14.97
N ILE A 106 0.65 -2.11 15.53
CA ILE A 106 1.04 -2.32 16.93
C ILE A 106 -0.10 -1.92 17.87
N ARG A 107 -0.67 -0.73 17.69
CA ARG A 107 -1.75 -0.21 18.53
C ARG A 107 -3.02 -1.07 18.48
N ARG A 108 -3.37 -1.61 17.31
CA ARG A 108 -4.58 -2.42 17.11
C ARG A 108 -4.42 -3.88 17.52
N HIS A 109 -3.21 -4.31 17.90
CA HIS A 109 -2.92 -5.67 18.36
C HIS A 109 -2.27 -5.67 19.76
N PRO A 110 -2.95 -5.13 20.79
CA PRO A 110 -2.42 -5.12 22.15
C PRO A 110 -2.18 -6.54 22.70
N HIS A 111 -2.90 -7.54 22.20
CA HIS A 111 -2.70 -8.96 22.55
C HIS A 111 -1.41 -9.56 21.98
N VAL A 112 -0.79 -8.94 20.96
CA VAL A 112 0.51 -9.38 20.41
C VAL A 112 1.66 -8.53 20.96
N PHE A 113 1.48 -7.20 20.99
CA PHE A 113 2.58 -6.24 21.26
C PHE A 113 2.49 -5.52 22.60
N GLY A 114 1.48 -5.81 23.42
CA GLY A 114 1.26 -5.17 24.72
C GLY A 114 0.78 -6.17 25.76
N SER A 115 -0.14 -5.74 26.61
CA SER A 115 -0.80 -6.60 27.59
C SER A 115 -2.20 -6.98 27.12
N GLY A 116 -2.45 -8.28 26.95
CA GLY A 116 -3.75 -8.82 26.60
C GLY A 116 -3.64 -10.25 26.10
N SER A 117 -4.69 -11.04 26.30
CA SER A 117 -4.91 -12.29 25.59
C SER A 117 -6.27 -12.14 24.91
N SER A 118 -6.37 -12.57 23.66
CA SER A 118 -7.62 -12.49 22.89
C SER A 118 -7.81 -13.81 22.16
N LEU A 119 -9.02 -14.34 22.17
CA LEU A 119 -9.40 -15.45 21.30
C LEU A 119 -9.63 -14.92 19.87
N PRO A 120 -9.42 -15.72 18.81
CA PRO A 120 -9.60 -15.29 17.42
C PRO A 120 -10.96 -14.62 17.15
N GLU A 121 -12.01 -15.06 17.83
CA GLU A 121 -13.37 -14.55 17.69
C GLU A 121 -13.56 -13.14 18.30
N GLU A 122 -12.72 -12.74 19.25
CA GLU A 122 -12.80 -11.48 19.98
C GLU A 122 -12.01 -10.35 19.31
N VAL A 123 -11.00 -10.70 18.51
CA VAL A 123 -10.10 -9.76 17.82
C VAL A 123 -10.85 -8.77 16.92
N PRO A 124 -11.86 -9.17 16.10
CA PRO A 124 -12.60 -8.22 15.27
C PRO A 124 -13.33 -7.14 16.07
N GLY A 125 -13.90 -7.51 17.23
CA GLY A 125 -14.62 -6.58 18.10
C GLY A 125 -13.69 -5.54 18.74
N GLN A 126 -12.55 -5.98 19.27
CA GLN A 126 -11.52 -5.10 19.81
C GLN A 126 -10.97 -4.13 18.75
N TRP A 127 -10.79 -4.62 17.52
CA TRP A 127 -10.35 -3.79 16.41
C TRP A 127 -11.35 -2.67 16.11
N GLU A 128 -12.64 -2.96 15.98
CA GLU A 128 -13.66 -1.93 15.73
C GLU A 128 -13.78 -0.93 16.90
N GLU A 129 -13.56 -1.35 18.14
CA GLU A 129 -13.48 -0.45 19.29
C GLU A 129 -12.30 0.52 19.20
N ILE A 130 -11.07 0.01 18.97
CA ILE A 130 -9.86 0.84 18.82
C ILE A 130 -10.01 1.79 17.62
N LYS A 131 -10.56 1.31 16.50
CA LYS A 131 -10.81 2.13 15.30
C LYS A 131 -11.83 3.23 15.54
N ARG A 132 -12.85 3.02 16.39
CA ARG A 132 -13.78 4.07 16.80
C ARG A 132 -13.09 5.12 17.66
N ALA A 133 -12.25 4.71 18.62
CA ALA A 133 -11.49 5.62 19.46
C ALA A 133 -10.53 6.51 18.66
N GLU A 134 -9.88 5.97 17.63
CA GLU A 134 -8.96 6.71 16.74
C GLU A 134 -9.62 7.84 15.93
N LYS A 135 -10.95 7.84 15.79
CA LYS A 135 -11.66 8.92 15.09
C LYS A 135 -11.79 10.18 15.95
N ALA A 136 -11.57 10.08 17.26
CA ALA A 136 -11.53 11.23 18.15
C ALA A 136 -10.29 12.09 17.83
N GLY A 137 -10.52 13.35 17.43
CA GLY A 137 -9.44 14.29 17.07
C GLY A 137 -9.40 14.69 15.59
N LYS A 138 -10.27 14.13 14.74
CA LYS A 138 -10.43 14.60 13.35
C LYS A 138 -11.19 15.93 13.31
N PRO A 139 -10.85 16.86 12.39
CA PRO A 139 -11.57 18.13 12.23
C PRO A 139 -13.07 17.94 12.00
N THR A 140 -13.88 18.91 12.44
CA THR A 140 -15.33 18.91 12.19
C THR A 140 -15.61 18.79 10.69
N GLY A 141 -16.44 17.82 10.31
CA GLY A 141 -16.80 17.57 8.92
C GLY A 141 -15.84 16.64 8.15
N TRP A 142 -14.70 16.24 8.73
CA TRP A 142 -13.77 15.29 8.08
C TRP A 142 -14.47 13.99 7.67
N GLU A 143 -15.28 13.40 8.56
CA GLU A 143 -15.97 12.15 8.26
C GLU A 143 -16.91 12.26 7.04
N LYS A 144 -17.53 13.42 6.85
CA LYS A 144 -18.39 13.67 5.68
C LYS A 144 -17.56 13.72 4.40
N LEU A 145 -16.44 14.44 4.42
CA LEU A 145 -15.53 14.53 3.27
C LEU A 145 -14.92 13.17 2.92
N GLU A 146 -14.50 12.41 3.94
CA GLU A 146 -13.97 11.05 3.80
C GLU A 146 -15.01 10.12 3.16
N LYS A 147 -16.26 10.14 3.62
CA LYS A 147 -17.36 9.35 3.01
C LYS A 147 -17.65 9.77 1.57
N GLN A 148 -17.63 11.06 1.28
CA GLN A 148 -17.85 11.57 -0.07
C GLN A 148 -16.72 11.18 -1.02
N ALA A 149 -15.47 11.27 -0.58
CA ALA A 149 -14.30 10.85 -1.33
C ALA A 149 -14.35 9.33 -1.59
N PHE A 150 -14.66 8.54 -0.57
CA PHE A 150 -14.81 7.09 -0.71
C PHE A 150 -15.92 6.71 -1.72
N SER A 151 -17.08 7.37 -1.65
CA SER A 151 -18.18 7.12 -2.58
C SER A 151 -17.77 7.39 -4.05
N ARG A 152 -17.06 8.49 -4.31
CA ARG A 152 -16.52 8.78 -5.64
C ARG A 152 -15.50 7.74 -6.10
N ALA A 153 -14.59 7.33 -5.22
CA ALA A 153 -13.60 6.30 -5.52
C ALA A 153 -14.28 4.95 -5.83
N ALA A 154 -15.31 4.56 -5.07
CA ALA A 154 -16.07 3.34 -5.32
C ALA A 154 -16.73 3.34 -6.70
N LEU A 155 -17.31 4.46 -7.13
CA LEU A 155 -17.88 4.59 -8.48
C LEU A 155 -16.80 4.47 -9.56
N GLN A 156 -15.63 5.10 -9.36
CA GLN A 156 -14.50 4.99 -10.28
C GLN A 156 -13.99 3.54 -10.39
N VAL A 157 -13.91 2.82 -9.27
CA VAL A 157 -13.56 1.38 -9.27
C VAL A 157 -14.56 0.59 -10.10
N ILE A 158 -15.86 0.77 -9.86
CA ILE A 158 -16.91 0.07 -10.60
C ILE A 158 -16.81 0.36 -12.10
N GLU A 159 -16.61 1.61 -12.48
CA GLU A 159 -16.47 2.00 -13.88
C GLU A 159 -15.23 1.39 -14.53
N ASN A 160 -14.09 1.40 -13.84
CA ASN A 160 -12.86 0.80 -14.31
C ASN A 160 -13.04 -0.71 -14.55
N LEU A 161 -13.62 -1.41 -13.57
CA LEU A 161 -13.87 -2.85 -13.67
C LEU A 161 -14.86 -3.18 -14.81
N LYS A 162 -15.92 -2.39 -14.99
CA LYS A 162 -16.87 -2.59 -16.11
C LYS A 162 -16.18 -2.48 -17.46
N ARG A 163 -15.27 -1.52 -17.62
CA ARG A 163 -14.50 -1.33 -18.85
C ARG A 163 -13.59 -2.53 -19.11
N SER A 164 -12.82 -2.97 -18.13
CA SER A 164 -11.94 -4.14 -18.27
C SER A 164 -12.72 -5.43 -18.54
N SER A 165 -13.90 -5.62 -17.92
CA SER A 165 -14.74 -6.79 -18.17
C SER A 165 -15.42 -6.79 -19.55
N SER A 166 -15.66 -5.63 -20.15
CA SER A 166 -16.19 -5.53 -21.53
C SER A 166 -15.17 -5.89 -22.61
N GLU A 167 -13.90 -6.07 -22.24
CA GLU A 167 -12.80 -6.51 -23.10
C GLU A 167 -12.57 -8.03 -23.02
N ILE A 168 -13.29 -8.75 -22.14
CA ILE A 168 -13.25 -10.20 -22.02
C ILE A 168 -14.22 -10.80 -23.06
N PRO A 169 -13.73 -11.59 -24.04
CA PRO A 169 -14.55 -12.18 -25.11
C PRO A 169 -15.65 -13.15 -24.63
#